data_AF-A0A1Q5DSV2-F1
#
_entry.id   AF-A0A1Q5DSV2-F1
#
_cell.length_a   1.000
_cell.length_b   1.000
_cell.length_c   1.000
_cell.angle_alpha   90.00
_cell.angle_beta   90.00
_cell.angle_gamma   90.00
#
_symmetry.space_group_name_H-M   'P 1'
#
loop_
_entity.id
_entity.type
_entity.pdbx_description
1 polymer ?
#
loop_
_entity_poly.entity_id
_entity_poly.type
_entity_poly.pdbx_seq_one_letter_code
_entity_poly.pdbx_strand_id
1 'polypeptide(L)'
;MQKLRSGTGRDALRADGTTAAVIDASFTVEPGQIFVVMGLSGSGKSTLLRMLNGLLEPTSGQVLFDGQDLTALSPAELRRVRSTKISMVFQHFALFPHRSVLENAAYGLEVQGVPRAERNRRATEALELTGLAGWEKSWPDELSGGMQQRVGLARALATDADLLLMDESFSALDPLIRRDMQDQLLELQKRLKKTIVFITHDLNEAMRLGDRIAVMRDGEIVQLGTAEDILVTPANDYVASFTQDVDRARVLTAGAIMAETDTVIGTLCDKGTEIRNTDDVLAATPATVTEATPIIELFTPCSQSRVAVAVTDDKGKLLGVVPRERLLAVLGEPMTPAQAPQDAATSLKKVAGV
;
A
#
# COMPACT_ATOMS: atom_id res chain seq x y z
N MET A 1 -21.02 16.88 10.99
CA MET A 1 -20.88 17.47 9.64
C MET A 1 -20.68 18.98 9.65
N GLN A 2 -21.64 19.80 10.10
CA GLN A 2 -21.47 21.27 10.11
C GLN A 2 -20.23 21.73 10.91
N LYS A 3 -20.01 21.17 12.11
CA LYS A 3 -18.81 21.47 12.92
C LYS A 3 -17.48 21.13 12.22
N LEU A 4 -17.39 19.96 11.57
CA LEU A 4 -16.20 19.59 10.77
C LEU A 4 -15.99 20.56 9.60
N ARG A 5 -17.06 20.90 8.87
CA ARG A 5 -16.99 21.86 7.76
C ARG A 5 -16.60 23.28 8.21
N SER A 6 -16.90 23.65 9.44
CA SER A 6 -16.45 24.91 10.05
C SER A 6 -15.05 24.83 10.67
N GLY A 7 -14.29 23.76 10.44
CA GLY A 7 -12.91 23.60 10.90
C GLY A 7 -12.77 23.10 12.35
N THR A 8 -13.83 22.59 12.97
CA THR A 8 -13.72 21.95 14.29
C THR A 8 -12.93 20.65 14.17
N GLY A 9 -11.78 20.56 14.83
CA GLY A 9 -10.96 19.35 14.86
C GLY A 9 -11.63 18.16 15.56
N ARG A 10 -11.15 16.96 15.25
CA ARG A 10 -11.69 15.70 15.78
C ARG A 10 -11.70 15.63 17.32
N ASP A 11 -10.68 16.15 17.98
CA ASP A 11 -10.58 16.09 19.45
C ASP A 11 -11.68 16.89 20.15
N ALA A 12 -12.05 18.04 19.60
CA ALA A 12 -13.16 18.86 20.11
C ALA A 12 -14.51 18.13 19.96
N LEU A 13 -14.70 17.40 18.85
CA LEU A 13 -15.90 16.57 18.68
C LEU A 13 -15.93 15.40 19.66
N ARG A 14 -14.77 14.80 19.92
CA ARG A 14 -14.65 13.69 20.86
C ARG A 14 -14.98 14.13 22.29
N ALA A 15 -14.61 15.34 22.68
CA ALA A 15 -15.00 15.95 23.95
C ALA A 15 -16.53 16.10 24.08
N ASP A 16 -17.21 16.35 22.95
CA ASP A 16 -18.68 16.39 22.86
C ASP A 16 -19.32 14.97 22.73
N GLY A 17 -18.55 13.90 22.94
CA GLY A 17 -19.00 12.51 22.84
C GLY A 17 -19.18 11.99 21.40
N THR A 18 -18.77 12.74 20.39
CA THR A 18 -18.90 12.37 18.97
C THR A 18 -17.55 12.07 18.35
N THR A 19 -17.33 10.85 17.84
CA THR A 19 -16.07 10.50 17.17
C THR A 19 -16.23 10.52 15.65
N ALA A 20 -15.56 11.48 14.99
CA ALA A 20 -15.42 11.48 13.54
C ALA A 20 -14.35 10.45 13.13
N ALA A 21 -14.77 9.31 12.60
CA ALA A 21 -13.88 8.19 12.32
C ALA A 21 -13.17 8.30 10.96
N VAL A 22 -13.84 8.87 9.96
CA VAL A 22 -13.29 9.15 8.63
C VAL A 22 -13.73 10.56 8.25
N ILE A 23 -12.80 11.40 7.81
CA ILE A 23 -12.97 12.82 7.54
C ILE A 23 -12.41 13.10 6.15
N ASP A 24 -13.28 13.53 5.24
CA ASP A 24 -12.95 13.99 3.89
C ASP A 24 -11.98 13.10 3.08
N ALA A 25 -12.09 11.78 3.25
CA ALA A 25 -11.22 10.83 2.59
C ALA A 25 -11.63 10.64 1.12
N SER A 26 -10.75 10.99 0.18
CA SER A 26 -10.96 10.86 -1.27
C SER A 26 -9.77 10.17 -1.93
N PHE A 27 -10.02 9.07 -2.63
CA PHE A 27 -9.00 8.35 -3.41
C PHE A 27 -9.65 7.41 -4.45
N THR A 28 -8.84 6.97 -5.40
CA THR A 28 -9.20 5.98 -6.44
C THR A 28 -8.22 4.83 -6.37
N VAL A 29 -8.71 3.61 -6.57
CA VAL A 29 -7.91 2.37 -6.65
C VAL A 29 -8.07 1.79 -8.04
N GLU A 30 -6.95 1.57 -8.73
CA GLU A 30 -6.96 1.04 -10.09
C GLU A 30 -7.15 -0.49 -10.11
N PRO A 31 -7.74 -1.06 -11.17
CA PRO A 31 -7.88 -2.50 -11.31
C PRO A 31 -6.54 -3.25 -11.22
N GLY A 32 -6.50 -4.34 -10.45
CA GLY A 32 -5.31 -5.15 -10.25
C GLY A 32 -4.27 -4.53 -9.32
N GLN A 33 -4.54 -3.36 -8.75
CA GLN A 33 -3.64 -2.69 -7.80
C GLN A 33 -3.75 -3.28 -6.40
N ILE A 34 -2.63 -3.35 -5.67
CA ILE A 34 -2.59 -3.46 -4.22
C ILE A 34 -2.54 -2.05 -3.64
N PHE A 35 -3.67 -1.59 -3.12
CA PHE A 35 -3.80 -0.31 -2.44
C PHE A 35 -3.75 -0.50 -0.93
N VAL A 36 -2.72 0.06 -0.30
CA VAL A 36 -2.52 -0.06 1.14
C VAL A 36 -3.08 1.15 1.86
N VAL A 37 -3.86 0.93 2.91
CA VAL A 37 -4.28 1.97 3.85
C VAL A 37 -3.55 1.74 5.16
N MET A 38 -2.67 2.67 5.52
CA MET A 38 -1.83 2.56 6.70
C MET A 38 -2.09 3.65 7.73
N GLY A 39 -1.64 3.43 8.97
CA GLY A 39 -1.73 4.41 10.06
C GLY A 39 -1.92 3.75 11.42
N LEU A 40 -1.82 4.54 12.49
CA LEU A 40 -1.95 4.04 13.86
C LEU A 40 -3.34 3.47 14.17
N SER A 41 -3.43 2.75 15.27
CA SER A 41 -4.70 2.36 15.86
C SER A 41 -5.57 3.60 16.11
N GLY A 42 -6.85 3.53 15.73
CA GLY A 42 -7.80 4.64 15.87
C GLY A 42 -7.77 5.69 14.75
N SER A 43 -6.91 5.57 13.73
CA SER A 43 -6.85 6.53 12.61
C SER A 43 -8.03 6.46 11.63
N GLY A 44 -8.91 5.45 11.73
CA GLY A 44 -10.10 5.32 10.89
C GLY A 44 -10.06 4.23 9.82
N LYS A 45 -8.94 3.49 9.69
CA LYS A 45 -8.71 2.49 8.62
C LYS A 45 -9.82 1.44 8.51
N SER A 46 -10.09 0.68 9.56
CA SER A 46 -11.10 -0.39 9.51
C SER A 46 -12.52 0.17 9.32
N THR A 47 -12.78 1.40 9.76
CA THR A 47 -14.03 2.10 9.46
C THR A 47 -14.14 2.40 7.97
N LEU A 48 -13.08 2.92 7.35
CA LEU A 48 -13.00 3.15 5.91
C LEU A 48 -13.23 1.85 5.12
N LEU A 49 -12.57 0.74 5.48
CA LEU A 49 -12.77 -0.55 4.81
C LEU A 49 -14.22 -1.04 4.90
N ARG A 50 -14.87 -0.86 6.05
CA ARG A 50 -16.27 -1.22 6.25
C ARG A 50 -17.21 -0.33 5.43
N MET A 51 -16.86 0.93 5.21
CA MET A 51 -17.57 1.82 4.28
C MET A 51 -17.40 1.36 2.83
N LEU A 52 -16.18 0.98 2.42
CA LEU A 52 -15.92 0.41 1.08
C LEU A 52 -16.71 -0.88 0.84
N ASN A 53 -16.87 -1.73 1.86
CA ASN A 53 -17.67 -2.95 1.79
C ASN A 53 -19.18 -2.70 1.97
N GLY A 54 -19.65 -1.47 2.18
CA GLY A 54 -21.05 -1.18 2.52
C GLY A 54 -21.56 -1.88 3.79
N LEU A 55 -20.66 -2.24 4.71
CA LEU A 55 -21.01 -2.70 6.06
C LEU A 55 -21.35 -1.52 6.99
N LEU A 56 -20.81 -0.35 6.70
CA LEU A 56 -21.10 0.90 7.39
C LEU A 56 -21.47 1.96 6.36
N GLU A 57 -22.61 2.62 6.57
CA GLU A 57 -23.05 3.71 5.70
C GLU A 57 -22.22 4.98 5.97
N PRO A 58 -21.63 5.61 4.93
CA PRO A 58 -20.93 6.87 5.11
C PRO A 58 -21.92 7.98 5.49
N THR A 59 -21.55 8.84 6.43
CA THR A 59 -22.39 10.00 6.80
C THR A 59 -22.55 11.00 5.65
N SER A 60 -21.58 11.03 4.72
CA SER A 60 -21.61 11.80 3.48
C SER A 60 -20.58 11.26 2.50
N GLY A 61 -20.76 11.57 1.21
CA GLY A 61 -19.90 11.09 0.14
C GLY A 61 -20.49 9.85 -0.53
N GLN A 62 -19.73 9.26 -1.44
CA GLN A 62 -20.15 8.12 -2.24
C GLN A 62 -19.02 7.10 -2.33
N VAL A 63 -19.38 5.83 -2.53
CA VAL A 63 -18.44 4.74 -2.78
C VAL A 63 -18.81 4.15 -4.14
N LEU A 64 -17.93 4.35 -5.12
CA LEU A 64 -18.11 3.84 -6.47
C LEU A 64 -17.30 2.56 -6.64
N PHE A 65 -17.93 1.50 -7.12
CA PHE A 65 -17.29 0.25 -7.49
C PHE A 65 -17.75 -0.16 -8.89
N ASP A 66 -16.81 -0.31 -9.82
CA ASP A 66 -17.10 -0.61 -11.23
C ASP A 66 -18.14 0.36 -11.85
N GLY A 67 -18.01 1.65 -11.52
CA GLY A 67 -18.93 2.72 -11.94
C GLY A 67 -20.29 2.74 -11.22
N GLN A 68 -20.58 1.76 -10.35
CA GLN A 68 -21.82 1.67 -9.58
C GLN A 68 -21.67 2.34 -8.21
N ASP A 69 -22.59 3.24 -7.85
CA ASP A 69 -22.65 3.83 -6.51
C ASP A 69 -23.25 2.84 -5.51
N LEU A 70 -22.39 2.29 -4.64
CA LEU A 70 -22.78 1.34 -3.61
C LEU A 70 -23.65 1.97 -2.52
N THR A 71 -23.56 3.29 -2.31
CA THR A 71 -24.32 4.01 -1.28
C THR A 71 -25.78 4.22 -1.66
N ALA A 72 -26.09 4.16 -2.95
CA ALA A 72 -27.44 4.31 -3.48
C ALA A 72 -28.18 2.97 -3.65
N LEU A 73 -27.52 1.84 -3.42
CA LEU A 73 -28.11 0.51 -3.63
C LEU A 73 -29.10 0.13 -2.52
N SER A 74 -30.14 -0.60 -2.90
CA SER A 74 -30.98 -1.25 -1.91
C SER A 74 -30.18 -2.30 -1.12
N PRO A 75 -30.61 -2.66 0.11
CA PRO A 75 -29.96 -3.70 0.89
C PRO A 75 -29.84 -5.05 0.18
N ALA A 76 -30.76 -5.37 -0.74
CA ALA A 76 -30.73 -6.61 -1.52
C ALA A 76 -29.66 -6.57 -2.62
N GLU A 77 -29.55 -5.46 -3.34
CA GLU A 77 -28.54 -5.24 -4.38
C GLU A 77 -27.14 -5.20 -3.77
N LEU A 78 -26.96 -4.49 -2.66
CA LEU A 78 -25.69 -4.44 -1.94
C LEU A 78 -25.25 -5.83 -1.45
N ARG A 79 -26.19 -6.67 -0.98
CA ARG A 79 -25.90 -8.07 -0.63
C ARG A 79 -25.42 -8.87 -1.85
N ARG A 80 -26.00 -8.66 -3.03
CA ARG A 80 -25.60 -9.35 -4.27
C ARG A 80 -24.21 -8.91 -4.74
N VAL A 81 -23.90 -7.62 -4.67
CA VAL A 81 -22.55 -7.11 -4.96
C VAL A 81 -21.54 -7.75 -4.02
N ARG A 82 -21.79 -7.72 -2.71
CA ARG A 82 -20.89 -8.33 -1.73
C ARG A 82 -20.77 -9.84 -1.84
N SER A 83 -21.79 -10.55 -2.32
CA SER A 83 -21.68 -11.98 -2.48
C SER A 83 -20.88 -12.38 -3.72
N THR A 84 -20.78 -11.53 -4.75
CA THR A 84 -20.22 -11.91 -6.06
C THR A 84 -19.00 -11.12 -6.50
N LYS A 85 -18.80 -9.91 -5.99
CA LYS A 85 -17.81 -8.95 -6.48
C LYS A 85 -16.77 -8.52 -5.44
N ILE A 86 -17.11 -8.59 -4.17
CA ILE A 86 -16.25 -8.15 -3.06
C ILE A 86 -16.05 -9.31 -2.08
N SER A 87 -14.81 -9.60 -1.74
CA SER A 87 -14.47 -10.55 -0.69
C SER A 87 -13.70 -9.87 0.42
N MET A 88 -13.86 -10.37 1.65
CA MET A 88 -13.22 -9.81 2.83
C MET A 88 -12.41 -10.85 3.60
N VAL A 89 -11.20 -10.47 3.99
CA VAL A 89 -10.29 -11.22 4.86
C VAL A 89 -10.12 -10.42 6.16
N PHE A 90 -10.47 -11.03 7.28
CA PHE A 90 -10.51 -10.36 8.59
C PHE A 90 -9.18 -10.52 9.34
N GLN A 91 -8.96 -9.64 10.33
CA GLN A 91 -7.81 -9.66 11.25
C GLN A 91 -7.76 -10.95 12.08
N HIS A 92 -8.90 -11.32 12.66
CA HIS A 92 -9.09 -12.63 13.26
C HIS A 92 -9.71 -13.54 12.20
N PHE A 93 -9.19 -14.75 12.05
CA PHE A 93 -9.46 -15.69 10.95
C PHE A 93 -10.95 -15.83 10.58
N ALA A 94 -11.85 -15.57 11.54
CA ALA A 94 -13.30 -15.55 11.38
C ALA A 94 -13.81 -16.83 10.70
N LEU A 95 -13.15 -17.95 11.01
CA LEU A 95 -13.56 -19.27 10.57
C LEU A 95 -14.70 -19.75 11.45
N PHE A 96 -15.64 -20.47 10.86
CA PHE A 96 -16.69 -21.15 11.59
C PHE A 96 -16.10 -22.40 12.23
N PRO A 97 -16.05 -22.50 13.58
CA PRO A 97 -15.41 -23.61 14.27
C PRO A 97 -16.16 -24.93 14.11
N HIS A 98 -17.46 -24.85 13.79
CA HIS A 98 -18.35 -25.99 13.56
C HIS A 98 -18.45 -26.39 12.08
N ARG A 99 -17.52 -25.93 11.24
CA ARG A 99 -17.40 -26.30 9.83
C ARG A 99 -15.99 -26.75 9.51
N SER A 100 -15.83 -27.68 8.58
CA SER A 100 -14.50 -28.10 8.12
C SER A 100 -13.79 -26.96 7.36
N VAL A 101 -12.51 -27.15 7.08
CA VAL A 101 -11.71 -26.26 6.23
C VAL A 101 -12.36 -26.07 4.85
N LEU A 102 -12.79 -27.16 4.20
CA LEU A 102 -13.49 -27.10 2.92
C LEU A 102 -14.80 -26.32 3.01
N GLU A 103 -15.58 -26.54 4.06
CA GLU A 103 -16.87 -25.87 4.26
C GLU A 103 -16.70 -24.39 4.56
N ASN A 104 -15.63 -24.01 5.26
CA ASN A 104 -15.25 -22.62 5.46
C ASN A 104 -14.88 -21.96 4.12
N ALA A 105 -14.03 -22.61 3.32
CA ALA A 105 -13.65 -22.10 2.00
C ALA A 105 -14.85 -22.01 1.03
N ALA A 106 -15.77 -22.97 1.07
CA ALA A 106 -16.95 -23.01 0.21
C ALA A 106 -18.11 -22.10 0.66
N TYR A 107 -18.04 -21.48 1.84
CA TYR A 107 -19.17 -20.77 2.45
C TYR A 107 -19.74 -19.65 1.55
N GLY A 108 -18.89 -18.83 0.92
CA GLY A 108 -19.34 -17.77 0.04
C GLY A 108 -20.15 -18.29 -1.15
N LEU A 109 -19.73 -19.43 -1.71
CA LEU A 109 -20.41 -20.11 -2.82
C LEU A 109 -21.74 -20.76 -2.38
N GLU A 110 -21.80 -21.28 -1.15
CA GLU A 110 -23.05 -21.75 -0.55
C GLU A 110 -24.08 -20.62 -0.45
N VAL A 111 -23.68 -19.44 0.00
CA VAL A 111 -24.55 -18.25 0.09
C VAL A 111 -24.99 -17.77 -1.29
N GLN A 112 -24.15 -17.91 -2.33
CA GLN A 112 -24.52 -17.65 -3.73
C GLN A 112 -25.48 -18.69 -4.32
N GLY A 113 -25.75 -19.81 -3.63
CA GLY A 113 -26.60 -20.89 -4.13
C GLY A 113 -25.91 -21.82 -5.15
N VAL A 114 -24.57 -21.82 -5.20
CA VAL A 114 -23.80 -22.69 -6.10
C VAL A 114 -23.98 -24.16 -5.69
N PRO A 115 -24.24 -25.08 -6.64
CA PRO A 115 -24.42 -26.51 -6.35
C PRO A 115 -23.24 -27.11 -5.56
N ARG A 116 -23.54 -28.06 -4.66
CA ARG A 116 -22.55 -28.63 -3.74
C ARG A 116 -21.30 -29.20 -4.41
N ALA A 117 -21.46 -29.88 -5.54
CA ALA A 117 -20.33 -30.44 -6.28
C ALA A 117 -19.39 -29.33 -6.79
N GLU A 118 -19.97 -28.28 -7.38
CA GLU A 118 -19.21 -27.17 -7.95
C GLU A 118 -18.55 -26.30 -6.88
N ARG A 119 -19.27 -25.99 -5.79
CA ARG A 119 -18.68 -25.21 -4.70
C ARG A 119 -17.52 -25.95 -4.01
N ASN A 120 -17.64 -27.27 -3.86
CA ASN A 120 -16.56 -28.08 -3.27
C ASN A 120 -15.34 -28.09 -4.19
N ARG A 121 -15.54 -28.25 -5.51
CA ARG A 121 -14.46 -28.19 -6.51
C ARG A 121 -13.70 -26.87 -6.43
N ARG A 122 -14.40 -25.73 -6.53
CA ARG A 122 -13.79 -24.39 -6.46
C ARG A 122 -13.12 -24.11 -5.11
N ALA A 123 -13.71 -24.58 -4.01
CA ALA A 123 -13.12 -24.43 -2.69
C ALA A 123 -11.83 -25.26 -2.54
N THR A 124 -11.79 -26.49 -3.08
CA THR A 124 -10.57 -27.30 -3.12
C THR A 124 -9.48 -26.62 -3.96
N GLU A 125 -9.80 -26.13 -5.16
CA GLU A 125 -8.86 -25.39 -6.01
C GLU A 125 -8.29 -24.16 -5.27
N ALA A 126 -9.14 -23.40 -4.55
CA ALA A 126 -8.70 -22.28 -3.73
C ALA A 126 -7.81 -22.71 -2.56
N LEU A 127 -8.11 -23.83 -1.91
CA LEU A 127 -7.28 -24.38 -0.83
C LEU A 127 -5.91 -24.82 -1.36
N GLU A 128 -5.85 -25.46 -2.53
CA GLU A 128 -4.60 -25.81 -3.20
C GLU A 128 -3.75 -24.57 -3.52
N LEU A 129 -4.36 -23.53 -4.10
CA LEU A 129 -3.70 -22.24 -4.33
C LEU A 129 -3.16 -21.61 -3.04
N THR A 130 -3.81 -21.89 -1.91
CA THR A 130 -3.35 -21.42 -0.61
C THR A 130 -2.35 -22.35 0.10
N GLY A 131 -1.96 -23.46 -0.54
CA GLY A 131 -1.03 -24.45 0.03
C GLY A 131 -1.65 -25.31 1.15
N LEU A 132 -2.96 -25.52 1.11
CA LEU A 132 -3.72 -26.33 2.07
C LEU A 132 -4.28 -27.62 1.47
N ALA A 133 -3.70 -28.09 0.38
CA ALA A 133 -4.05 -29.39 -0.21
C ALA A 133 -3.91 -30.51 0.84
N GLY A 134 -4.94 -31.35 0.96
CA GLY A 134 -4.98 -32.45 1.94
C GLY A 134 -5.56 -32.09 3.31
N TRP A 135 -5.84 -30.80 3.58
CA TRP A 135 -6.43 -30.34 4.85
C TRP A 135 -7.94 -30.10 4.77
N GLU A 136 -8.59 -30.47 3.67
CA GLU A 136 -10.00 -30.13 3.36
C GLU A 136 -10.98 -30.62 4.43
N LYS A 137 -10.65 -31.76 5.06
CA LYS A 137 -11.49 -32.43 6.08
C LYS A 137 -11.16 -32.02 7.51
N SER A 138 -10.08 -31.27 7.72
CA SER A 138 -9.68 -30.82 9.05
C SER A 138 -10.61 -29.74 9.57
N TRP A 139 -10.53 -29.50 10.87
CA TRP A 139 -11.26 -28.48 11.60
C TRP A 139 -10.35 -27.29 11.93
N PRO A 140 -10.88 -26.06 12.09
CA PRO A 140 -10.06 -24.88 12.34
C PRO A 140 -9.14 -24.97 13.56
N ASP A 141 -9.53 -25.69 14.61
CA ASP A 141 -8.76 -25.91 15.84
C ASP A 141 -7.59 -26.90 15.66
N GLU A 142 -7.59 -27.68 14.57
CA GLU A 142 -6.47 -28.54 14.18
C GLU A 142 -5.39 -27.78 13.38
N LEU A 143 -5.62 -26.52 13.06
CA LEU A 143 -4.76 -25.69 12.22
C LEU A 143 -3.92 -24.70 13.03
N SER A 144 -2.69 -24.44 12.58
CA SER A 144 -1.90 -23.30 13.06
C SER A 144 -2.54 -21.96 12.64
N GLY A 145 -2.20 -20.86 13.30
CA GLY A 145 -2.72 -19.53 12.95
C GLY A 145 -2.47 -19.15 11.48
N GLY A 146 -1.29 -19.46 10.95
CA GLY A 146 -0.97 -19.26 9.52
C GLY A 146 -1.87 -20.07 8.59
N MET A 147 -2.13 -21.33 8.94
CA MET A 147 -3.04 -22.18 8.18
C MET A 147 -4.49 -21.67 8.25
N GLN A 148 -4.95 -21.22 9.41
CA GLN A 148 -6.28 -20.60 9.55
C GLN A 148 -6.40 -19.34 8.68
N GLN A 149 -5.34 -18.52 8.59
CA GLN A 149 -5.32 -17.37 7.69
C GLN A 149 -5.40 -17.78 6.22
N ARG A 150 -4.69 -18.84 5.82
CA ARG A 150 -4.76 -19.42 4.46
C ARG A 150 -6.17 -19.91 4.13
N VAL A 151 -6.90 -20.50 5.09
CA VAL A 151 -8.32 -20.84 4.89
C VAL A 151 -9.17 -19.58 4.67
N GLY A 152 -8.93 -18.51 5.44
CA GLY A 152 -9.61 -17.23 5.26
C GLY A 152 -9.37 -16.62 3.87
N LEU A 153 -8.14 -16.70 3.38
CA LEU A 153 -7.77 -16.29 2.03
C LEU A 153 -8.41 -17.21 0.97
N ALA A 154 -8.38 -18.52 1.15
CA ALA A 154 -9.02 -19.48 0.24
C ALA A 154 -10.52 -19.23 0.12
N ARG A 155 -11.19 -18.92 1.24
CA ARG A 155 -12.61 -18.53 1.26
C ARG A 155 -12.89 -17.30 0.40
N ALA A 156 -12.02 -16.29 0.48
CA ALA A 156 -12.14 -15.09 -0.35
C ALA A 156 -11.93 -15.42 -1.84
N LEU A 157 -10.88 -16.19 -2.15
CA LEU A 157 -10.52 -16.58 -3.52
C LEU A 157 -11.55 -17.51 -4.18
N ALA A 158 -12.17 -18.42 -3.42
CA ALA A 158 -13.13 -19.39 -3.95
C ALA A 158 -14.32 -18.71 -4.63
N THR A 159 -14.73 -17.53 -4.15
CA THR A 159 -15.82 -16.74 -4.74
C THR A 159 -15.47 -16.09 -6.08
N ASP A 160 -14.19 -16.03 -6.45
CA ASP A 160 -13.67 -15.33 -7.62
C ASP A 160 -14.03 -13.84 -7.69
N ALA A 161 -14.19 -13.20 -6.53
CA ALA A 161 -14.46 -11.76 -6.41
C ALA A 161 -13.40 -10.90 -7.10
N ASP A 162 -13.80 -9.72 -7.57
CA ASP A 162 -12.93 -8.76 -8.28
C ASP A 162 -12.10 -7.92 -7.29
N LEU A 163 -12.67 -7.65 -6.11
CA LEU A 163 -12.05 -6.87 -5.03
C LEU A 163 -11.85 -7.71 -3.77
N LEU A 164 -10.63 -7.69 -3.24
CA LEU A 164 -10.24 -8.31 -1.97
C LEU A 164 -9.97 -7.21 -0.94
N LEU A 165 -10.77 -7.18 0.12
CA LEU A 165 -10.60 -6.27 1.26
C LEU A 165 -9.92 -7.01 2.41
N MET A 166 -8.79 -6.52 2.90
CA MET A 166 -8.00 -7.18 3.94
C MET A 166 -7.81 -6.23 5.14
N ASP A 167 -8.30 -6.62 6.32
CA ASP A 167 -8.24 -5.80 7.56
C ASP A 167 -7.18 -6.35 8.51
N GLU A 168 -5.96 -5.79 8.52
CA GLU A 168 -4.84 -6.18 9.40
C GLU A 168 -4.58 -7.70 9.43
N SER A 169 -4.78 -8.37 8.30
CA SER A 169 -4.89 -9.83 8.18
C SER A 169 -3.61 -10.59 8.52
N PHE A 170 -2.45 -9.91 8.61
CA PHE A 170 -1.17 -10.53 8.92
C PHE A 170 -0.60 -10.10 10.29
N SER A 171 -1.30 -9.21 11.01
CA SER A 171 -0.84 -8.64 12.28
C SER A 171 -0.68 -9.68 13.39
N ALA A 172 -1.55 -10.69 13.43
CA ALA A 172 -1.57 -11.73 14.45
C ALA A 172 -0.57 -12.88 14.19
N LEU A 173 0.17 -12.84 13.08
CA LEU A 173 1.09 -13.90 12.67
C LEU A 173 2.52 -13.62 13.15
N ASP A 174 3.27 -14.68 13.45
CA ASP A 174 4.70 -14.58 13.70
C ASP A 174 5.46 -14.08 12.45
N PRO A 175 6.69 -13.53 12.60
CA PRO A 175 7.39 -12.89 11.49
C PRO A 175 7.69 -13.81 10.29
N LEU A 176 7.93 -15.11 10.49
CA LEU A 176 8.24 -16.04 9.40
C LEU A 176 6.97 -16.37 8.60
N ILE A 177 5.89 -16.73 9.30
CA ILE A 177 4.61 -17.02 8.66
C ILE A 177 4.06 -15.76 7.99
N ARG A 178 4.19 -14.58 8.61
CA ARG A 178 3.82 -13.30 8.02
C ARG A 178 4.51 -13.09 6.67
N ARG A 179 5.82 -13.28 6.61
CA ARG A 179 6.60 -13.08 5.38
C ARG A 179 6.15 -14.03 4.27
N ASP A 180 5.95 -15.30 4.61
CA ASP A 180 5.48 -16.34 3.70
C ASP A 180 4.07 -16.04 3.16
N MET A 181 3.15 -15.61 4.02
CA MET A 181 1.80 -15.18 3.61
C MET A 181 1.81 -13.96 2.68
N GLN A 182 2.71 -13.01 2.93
CA GLN A 182 2.89 -11.84 2.07
C GLN A 182 3.46 -12.23 0.70
N ASP A 183 4.45 -13.14 0.64
CA ASP A 183 5.00 -13.66 -0.62
C ASP A 183 3.90 -14.36 -1.44
N GLN A 184 3.09 -15.15 -0.76
CA GLN A 184 1.96 -15.84 -1.36
C GLN A 184 0.90 -14.87 -1.89
N LEU A 185 0.61 -13.77 -1.16
CA LEU A 185 -0.32 -12.73 -1.64
C LEU A 185 0.20 -12.07 -2.92
N LEU A 186 1.50 -11.76 -2.97
CA LEU A 186 2.15 -11.18 -4.15
C LEU A 186 2.10 -12.14 -5.35
N GLU A 187 2.34 -13.43 -5.13
CA GLU A 187 2.23 -14.45 -6.19
C GLU A 187 0.80 -14.57 -6.71
N LEU A 188 -0.19 -14.60 -5.81
CA LEU A 188 -1.60 -14.63 -6.16
C LEU A 188 -2.03 -13.37 -6.92
N GLN A 189 -1.59 -12.19 -6.51
CA GLN A 189 -1.87 -10.96 -7.23
C GLN A 189 -1.26 -10.97 -8.63
N LYS A 190 -0.01 -11.45 -8.79
CA LYS A 190 0.64 -11.58 -10.11
C LYS A 190 -0.14 -12.51 -11.04
N ARG A 191 -0.66 -13.61 -10.50
CA ARG A 191 -1.40 -14.63 -11.27
C ARG A 191 -2.85 -14.24 -11.58
N LEU A 192 -3.56 -13.67 -10.61
CA LEU A 192 -5.02 -13.46 -10.68
C LEU A 192 -5.38 -12.01 -11.01
N LYS A 193 -4.45 -11.06 -10.85
CA LYS A 193 -4.63 -9.62 -11.13
C LYS A 193 -5.90 -9.03 -10.48
N LYS A 194 -6.23 -9.52 -9.29
CA LYS A 194 -7.35 -9.02 -8.47
C LYS A 194 -6.95 -7.69 -7.82
N THR A 195 -7.92 -6.80 -7.64
CA THR A 195 -7.72 -5.55 -6.90
C THR A 195 -7.74 -5.85 -5.41
N ILE A 196 -6.76 -5.33 -4.67
CA ILE A 196 -6.61 -5.59 -3.23
C ILE A 196 -6.59 -4.25 -2.50
N VAL A 197 -7.47 -4.07 -1.50
CA VAL A 197 -7.36 -2.99 -0.51
C VAL A 197 -6.91 -3.61 0.80
N PHE A 198 -5.70 -3.27 1.21
CA PHE A 198 -5.01 -3.88 2.33
C PHE A 198 -4.79 -2.88 3.47
N ILE A 199 -5.27 -3.19 4.67
CA ILE A 199 -5.02 -2.36 5.85
C ILE A 199 -3.90 -2.95 6.67
N THR A 200 -2.97 -2.07 7.07
CA THR A 200 -1.93 -2.42 8.04
C THR A 200 -1.56 -1.23 8.91
N HIS A 201 -0.87 -1.52 10.01
CA HIS A 201 -0.16 -0.52 10.81
C HIS A 201 1.36 -0.65 10.66
N ASP A 202 1.84 -1.67 9.94
CA ASP A 202 3.27 -1.94 9.71
C ASP A 202 3.71 -1.30 8.38
N LEU A 203 4.68 -0.38 8.47
CA LEU A 203 5.18 0.31 7.29
C LEU A 203 5.98 -0.61 6.37
N ASN A 204 6.75 -1.56 6.90
CA ASN A 204 7.51 -2.49 6.07
C ASN A 204 6.57 -3.36 5.23
N GLU A 205 5.42 -3.72 5.78
CA GLU A 205 4.37 -4.44 5.06
C GLU A 205 3.74 -3.57 3.97
N ALA A 206 3.42 -2.31 4.27
CA ALA A 206 2.90 -1.37 3.30
C ALA A 206 3.85 -1.16 2.12
N MET A 207 5.15 -0.99 2.40
CA MET A 207 6.20 -0.80 1.39
C MET A 207 6.43 -2.05 0.55
N ARG A 208 6.29 -3.24 1.14
CA ARG A 208 6.51 -4.50 0.43
C ARG A 208 5.36 -4.89 -0.48
N LEU A 209 4.12 -4.63 -0.04
CA LEU A 209 2.92 -5.10 -0.73
C LEU A 209 2.29 -4.02 -1.63
N GLY A 210 2.35 -2.76 -1.22
CA GLY A 210 1.54 -1.70 -1.81
C GLY A 210 2.13 -1.11 -3.08
N ASP A 211 1.33 -1.08 -4.13
CA ASP A 211 1.60 -0.26 -5.32
C ASP A 211 1.34 1.23 -5.00
N ARG A 212 0.31 1.51 -4.20
CA ARG A 212 -0.03 2.84 -3.68
C ARG A 212 -0.42 2.73 -2.21
N ILE A 213 -0.06 3.75 -1.45
CA ILE A 213 -0.22 3.82 -0.01
C ILE A 213 -1.00 5.10 0.33
N ALA A 214 -2.06 4.96 1.11
CA ALA A 214 -2.75 6.05 1.78
C ALA A 214 -2.40 6.02 3.27
N VAL A 215 -1.72 7.06 3.74
CA VAL A 215 -1.39 7.25 5.15
C VAL A 215 -2.54 7.98 5.82
N MET A 216 -3.14 7.36 6.83
CA MET A 216 -4.25 7.92 7.60
C MET A 216 -3.81 8.37 8.99
N ARG A 217 -4.31 9.53 9.41
CA ARG A 217 -4.17 10.07 10.77
C ARG A 217 -5.46 10.77 11.16
N ASP A 218 -5.93 10.51 12.37
CA ASP A 218 -7.08 11.22 12.95
C ASP A 218 -8.34 11.26 12.05
N GLY A 219 -8.52 10.25 11.20
CA GLY A 219 -9.66 10.10 10.29
C GLY A 219 -9.42 10.65 8.89
N GLU A 220 -8.33 11.39 8.69
CA GLU A 220 -7.96 12.03 7.43
C GLU A 220 -6.88 11.24 6.71
N ILE A 221 -6.88 11.30 5.37
CA ILE A 221 -5.75 10.84 4.56
C ILE A 221 -4.74 11.99 4.54
N VAL A 222 -3.61 11.81 5.20
CA VAL A 222 -2.57 12.85 5.32
C VAL A 222 -1.56 12.82 4.17
N GLN A 223 -1.41 11.67 3.52
CA GLN A 223 -0.60 11.54 2.31
C GLN A 223 -1.08 10.34 1.51
N LEU A 224 -1.04 10.48 0.18
CA LEU A 224 -1.28 9.41 -0.76
C LEU A 224 -0.13 9.41 -1.77
N GLY A 225 0.46 8.24 -2.04
CA GLY A 225 1.59 8.13 -2.96
C GLY A 225 2.08 6.70 -3.12
N THR A 226 3.14 6.53 -3.89
CA THR A 226 3.92 5.28 -3.96
C THR A 226 4.75 5.08 -2.69
N ALA A 227 5.28 3.88 -2.51
CA ALA A 227 6.26 3.60 -1.45
C ALA A 227 7.43 4.60 -1.44
N GLU A 228 7.92 4.97 -2.62
CA GLU A 228 9.00 5.93 -2.81
C GLU A 228 8.59 7.35 -2.37
N ASP A 229 7.41 7.82 -2.79
CA ASP A 229 6.89 9.15 -2.43
C ASP A 229 6.80 9.34 -0.91
N ILE A 230 6.33 8.30 -0.21
CA ILE A 230 6.18 8.32 1.26
C ILE A 230 7.55 8.40 1.95
N LEU A 231 8.57 7.70 1.43
CA LEU A 231 9.91 7.62 2.04
C LEU A 231 10.79 8.84 1.73
N VAL A 232 10.75 9.32 0.48
CA VAL A 232 11.63 10.38 -0.03
C VAL A 232 11.05 11.76 0.26
N THR A 233 9.73 11.89 0.16
CA THR A 233 9.01 13.17 0.30
C THR A 233 7.83 13.04 1.27
N PRO A 234 8.07 12.81 2.56
CA PRO A 234 7.00 12.77 3.55
C PRO A 234 6.28 14.11 3.61
N ALA A 235 4.94 14.10 3.63
CA ALA A 235 4.12 15.31 3.58
C ALA A 235 4.18 16.14 4.87
N ASN A 236 4.48 15.52 6.00
CA ASN A 236 4.59 16.17 7.31
C ASN A 236 5.43 15.32 8.28
N ASP A 237 5.73 15.90 9.44
CA ASP A 237 6.53 15.26 10.49
C ASP A 237 5.92 13.94 10.99
N TYR A 238 4.60 13.82 10.98
CA TYR A 238 3.95 12.57 11.34
C TYR A 238 4.31 11.48 10.33
N VAL A 239 4.16 11.71 9.02
CA VAL A 239 4.56 10.72 8.01
C VAL A 239 6.06 10.43 8.10
N ALA A 240 6.90 11.46 8.24
CA ALA A 240 8.34 11.29 8.37
C ALA A 240 8.70 10.37 9.56
N SER A 241 8.00 10.50 10.70
CA SER A 241 8.21 9.65 11.87
C SER A 241 7.89 8.17 11.63
N PHE A 242 6.91 7.82 10.79
CA PHE A 242 6.65 6.41 10.44
C PHE A 242 7.78 5.79 9.64
N THR A 243 8.44 6.59 8.80
CA THR A 243 9.47 6.11 7.86
C THR A 243 10.84 5.87 8.46
N GLN A 244 11.03 6.18 9.75
CA GLN A 244 12.34 6.11 10.41
C GLN A 244 12.89 4.69 10.50
N ASP A 245 12.04 3.71 10.79
CA ASP A 245 12.45 2.32 11.02
C ASP A 245 12.37 1.43 9.77
N VAL A 246 12.23 2.02 8.58
CA VAL A 246 12.13 1.26 7.32
C VAL A 246 13.52 1.00 6.75
N ASP A 247 13.73 -0.23 6.31
CA ASP A 247 14.90 -0.59 5.50
C ASP A 247 14.76 -0.01 4.08
N ARG A 248 15.19 1.24 3.92
CA ARG A 248 15.15 2.00 2.67
C ARG A 248 15.89 1.33 1.52
N ALA A 249 16.93 0.54 1.82
CA ALA A 249 17.72 -0.14 0.81
C ALA A 249 16.92 -1.20 0.03
N ARG A 250 15.80 -1.67 0.58
CA ARG A 250 14.92 -2.66 -0.05
C ARG A 250 13.79 -2.05 -0.88
N VAL A 251 13.52 -0.76 -0.70
CA VAL A 251 12.36 -0.09 -1.28
C VAL A 251 12.79 0.88 -2.37
N LEU A 252 13.87 1.63 -2.14
CA LEU A 252 14.28 2.69 -3.03
C LEU A 252 15.04 2.18 -4.24
N THR A 253 14.79 2.83 -5.36
CA THR A 253 15.44 2.60 -6.65
C THR A 253 16.38 3.75 -7.00
N ALA A 254 17.26 3.55 -7.98
CA ALA A 254 18.17 4.57 -8.47
C ALA A 254 17.41 5.80 -8.99
N GLY A 255 16.29 5.59 -9.69
CA GLY A 255 15.42 6.66 -10.18
C GLY A 255 14.82 7.48 -9.04
N ALA A 256 14.38 6.84 -7.95
CA ALA A 256 13.78 7.53 -6.80
C ALA A 256 14.73 8.52 -6.12
N ILE A 257 16.05 8.24 -6.16
CA ILE A 257 17.06 9.04 -5.46
C ILE A 257 17.98 9.82 -6.40
N MET A 258 17.79 9.74 -7.73
CA MET A 258 18.67 10.45 -8.66
C MET A 258 18.53 11.97 -8.54
N ALA A 259 19.63 12.65 -8.83
CA ALA A 259 19.71 14.09 -8.96
C ALA A 259 19.83 14.47 -10.44
N GLU A 260 19.50 15.73 -10.73
CA GLU A 260 19.75 16.34 -12.02
C GLU A 260 21.24 16.23 -12.41
N THR A 261 21.50 15.99 -13.69
CA THR A 261 22.87 15.80 -14.21
C THR A 261 23.77 17.01 -13.96
N ASP A 262 23.20 18.21 -13.89
CA ASP A 262 23.91 19.45 -13.59
C ASP A 262 24.56 19.47 -12.19
N THR A 263 24.11 18.62 -11.26
CA THR A 263 24.66 18.58 -9.90
C THR A 263 26.11 18.10 -9.83
N VAL A 264 26.60 17.43 -10.88
CA VAL A 264 27.98 16.90 -10.96
C VAL A 264 28.85 17.64 -11.98
N ILE A 265 28.30 18.62 -12.72
CA ILE A 265 29.09 19.43 -13.66
C ILE A 265 30.04 20.34 -12.86
N GLY A 266 31.30 20.40 -13.28
CA GLY A 266 32.38 21.13 -12.57
C GLY A 266 33.04 20.32 -11.45
N THR A 267 32.60 19.09 -11.20
CA THR A 267 33.28 18.18 -10.26
C THR A 267 34.43 17.43 -10.95
N LEU A 268 35.34 16.86 -10.16
CA LEU A 268 36.49 16.11 -10.65
C LEU A 268 36.21 14.61 -10.65
N CYS A 269 36.62 13.92 -11.72
CA CYS A 269 36.67 12.47 -11.75
C CYS A 269 37.86 11.92 -10.95
N ASP A 270 37.91 10.60 -10.75
CA ASP A 270 39.01 9.95 -10.00
C ASP A 270 40.38 10.16 -10.65
N LYS A 271 40.43 10.45 -11.97
CA LYS A 271 41.65 10.79 -12.71
C LYS A 271 42.01 12.28 -12.65
N GLY A 272 41.26 13.10 -11.90
CA GLY A 272 41.48 14.54 -11.76
C GLY A 272 41.03 15.38 -12.97
N THR A 273 40.26 14.80 -13.89
CA THR A 273 39.66 15.53 -15.02
C THR A 273 38.30 16.09 -14.61
N GLU A 274 38.01 17.32 -15.02
CA GLU A 274 36.73 17.98 -14.74
C GLU A 274 35.61 17.43 -15.64
N ILE A 275 34.44 17.21 -15.05
CA ILE A 275 33.21 16.84 -15.77
C ILE A 275 32.58 18.12 -16.33
N ARG A 276 32.50 18.26 -17.66
CA ARG A 276 32.01 19.49 -18.30
C ARG A 276 30.66 19.33 -18.97
N ASN A 277 30.27 18.10 -19.31
CA ASN A 277 29.04 17.78 -19.99
C ASN A 277 28.57 16.36 -19.63
N THR A 278 27.42 15.96 -20.17
CA THR A 278 26.81 14.64 -19.94
C THR A 278 27.64 13.48 -20.51
N ASP A 279 28.39 13.69 -21.58
CA ASP A 279 29.26 12.64 -22.16
C ASP A 279 30.45 12.37 -21.23
N ASP A 280 31.00 13.41 -20.59
CA ASP A 280 32.04 13.27 -19.58
C ASP A 280 31.54 12.48 -18.36
N VAL A 281 30.27 12.68 -17.95
CA VAL A 281 29.63 11.89 -16.89
C VAL A 281 29.58 10.41 -17.28
N LEU A 282 29.06 10.11 -18.48
CA LEU A 282 28.94 8.72 -18.97
C LEU A 282 30.31 8.06 -19.17
N ALA A 283 31.36 8.82 -19.51
CA ALA A 283 32.71 8.30 -19.67
C ALA A 283 33.43 8.06 -18.33
N ALA A 284 33.09 8.84 -17.29
CA ALA A 284 33.76 8.80 -15.99
C ALA A 284 33.00 8.00 -14.92
N THR A 285 31.72 7.73 -15.11
CA THR A 285 30.88 7.01 -14.14
C THR A 285 31.42 5.60 -13.82
N PRO A 286 31.41 5.16 -12.55
CA PRO A 286 31.83 3.81 -12.19
C PRO A 286 30.87 2.72 -12.67
N ALA A 287 29.60 3.06 -12.90
CA ALA A 287 28.57 2.17 -13.40
C ALA A 287 27.44 2.93 -14.09
N THR A 288 26.71 2.25 -14.96
CA THR A 288 25.48 2.74 -15.56
C THR A 288 24.35 1.81 -15.17
N VAL A 289 23.27 2.37 -14.61
CA VAL A 289 22.12 1.61 -14.09
C VAL A 289 20.82 2.16 -14.64
N THR A 290 19.75 1.37 -14.53
CA THR A 290 18.39 1.81 -14.91
C THR A 290 17.69 2.48 -13.75
N GLU A 291 16.61 3.22 -14.02
CA GLU A 291 15.78 3.83 -12.95
C GLU A 291 15.29 2.80 -11.93
N ALA A 292 14.93 1.59 -12.38
CA ALA A 292 14.41 0.52 -11.54
C ALA A 292 15.49 -0.23 -10.71
N THR A 293 16.77 0.11 -10.87
CA THR A 293 17.86 -0.59 -10.18
C THR A 293 17.79 -0.32 -8.67
N PRO A 294 17.72 -1.34 -7.81
CA PRO A 294 17.70 -1.15 -6.35
C PRO A 294 18.93 -0.41 -5.83
N ILE A 295 18.75 0.49 -4.85
CA ILE A 295 19.88 1.29 -4.34
C ILE A 295 20.98 0.45 -3.69
N ILE A 296 20.67 -0.78 -3.23
CA ILE A 296 21.66 -1.73 -2.69
C ILE A 296 22.74 -2.11 -3.71
N GLU A 297 22.40 -2.10 -5.01
CA GLU A 297 23.35 -2.40 -6.08
C GLU A 297 24.31 -1.23 -6.35
N LEU A 298 23.96 -0.01 -5.93
CA LEU A 298 24.76 1.19 -6.13
C LEU A 298 25.93 1.31 -5.13
N PHE A 299 25.90 0.58 -4.02
CA PHE A 299 26.96 0.65 -3.02
C PHE A 299 28.31 0.18 -3.54
N THR A 300 28.33 -0.91 -4.30
CA THR A 300 29.56 -1.45 -4.88
C THR A 300 30.26 -0.40 -5.77
N PRO A 301 29.62 0.16 -6.81
CA PRO A 301 30.26 1.19 -7.63
C PRO A 301 30.57 2.48 -6.85
N CYS A 302 29.69 2.94 -5.95
CA CYS A 302 29.96 4.11 -5.11
C CYS A 302 31.09 3.91 -4.08
N SER A 303 31.42 2.67 -3.72
CA SER A 303 32.55 2.38 -2.81
C SER A 303 33.90 2.48 -3.51
N GLN A 304 33.92 2.30 -4.84
CA GLN A 304 35.14 2.21 -5.65
C GLN A 304 35.50 3.53 -6.34
N SER A 305 34.56 4.47 -6.43
CA SER A 305 34.73 5.75 -7.11
C SER A 305 34.08 6.90 -6.35
N ARG A 306 34.59 8.12 -6.54
CA ARG A 306 33.92 9.35 -6.07
C ARG A 306 32.98 9.94 -7.10
N VAL A 307 33.00 9.43 -8.33
CA VAL A 307 32.11 9.87 -9.40
C VAL A 307 30.71 9.28 -9.17
N ALA A 308 29.69 10.08 -9.46
CA ALA A 308 28.31 9.66 -9.34
C ALA A 308 27.96 8.51 -10.30
N VAL A 309 27.08 7.60 -9.88
CA VAL A 309 26.56 6.54 -10.74
C VAL A 309 25.56 7.14 -11.72
N ALA A 310 25.69 6.82 -13.01
CA ALA A 310 24.80 7.29 -14.06
C ALA A 310 23.51 6.45 -14.10
N VAL A 311 22.37 7.13 -14.14
CA VAL A 311 21.04 6.51 -14.33
C VAL A 311 20.58 6.77 -15.76
N THR A 312 20.30 5.72 -16.52
CA THR A 312 19.91 5.82 -17.94
C THR A 312 18.57 5.17 -18.22
N ASP A 313 17.95 5.57 -19.33
CA ASP A 313 16.84 4.83 -19.93
C ASP A 313 17.33 3.54 -20.62
N ASP A 314 16.38 2.73 -21.13
CA ASP A 314 16.67 1.49 -21.86
C ASP A 314 17.48 1.69 -23.16
N LYS A 315 17.61 2.94 -23.63
CA LYS A 315 18.35 3.31 -24.83
C LYS A 315 19.75 3.86 -24.49
N GLY A 316 20.12 3.85 -23.22
CA GLY A 316 21.40 4.37 -22.73
C GLY A 316 21.48 5.89 -22.65
N LYS A 317 20.35 6.60 -22.76
CA LYS A 317 20.29 8.05 -22.58
C LYS A 317 20.35 8.37 -21.09
N LEU A 318 21.24 9.29 -20.71
CA LEU A 318 21.35 9.78 -19.34
C LEU A 318 20.07 10.50 -18.90
N LEU A 319 19.49 10.02 -17.81
CA LEU A 319 18.31 10.59 -17.15
C LEU A 319 18.70 11.40 -15.92
N GLY A 320 19.68 10.91 -15.16
CA GLY A 320 20.14 11.54 -13.93
C GLY A 320 21.40 10.87 -13.40
N VAL A 321 21.83 11.31 -12.22
CA VAL A 321 23.01 10.78 -11.54
C VAL A 321 22.72 10.52 -10.07
N VAL A 322 23.38 9.54 -9.47
CA VAL A 322 23.33 9.30 -8.02
C VAL A 322 24.70 9.61 -7.41
N PRO A 323 24.90 10.81 -6.85
CA PRO A 323 26.10 11.13 -6.09
C PRO A 323 26.21 10.25 -4.84
N ARG A 324 27.44 9.95 -4.44
CA ARG A 324 27.72 9.13 -3.26
C ARG A 324 27.12 9.75 -1.99
N GLU A 325 27.20 11.06 -1.83
CA GLU A 325 26.67 11.79 -0.68
C GLU A 325 25.16 11.63 -0.59
N ARG A 326 24.47 11.63 -1.75
CA ARG A 326 23.02 11.44 -1.81
C ARG A 326 22.61 10.02 -1.45
N LEU A 327 23.34 9.02 -1.94
CA LEU A 327 23.14 7.62 -1.54
C LEU A 327 23.33 7.45 -0.02
N LEU A 328 24.33 8.10 0.57
CA LEU A 328 24.58 8.04 2.02
C LEU A 328 23.51 8.79 2.83
N ALA A 329 23.08 9.98 2.38
CA ALA A 329 22.06 10.78 3.06
C ALA A 329 20.72 10.03 3.16
N VAL A 330 20.35 9.32 2.09
CA VAL A 330 19.11 8.50 2.05
C VAL A 330 19.12 7.39 3.11
N LEU A 331 20.29 6.87 3.48
CA LEU A 331 20.43 5.82 4.49
C LEU A 331 20.55 6.37 5.92
N GLY A 332 21.11 7.56 6.06
CA GLY A 332 21.49 8.14 7.36
C GLY A 332 20.45 9.05 7.99
N GLU A 333 19.61 9.73 7.20
CA GLU A 333 18.71 10.76 7.72
C GLU A 333 17.25 10.55 7.28
N PRO A 334 16.26 10.75 8.18
CA PRO A 334 14.89 10.94 7.75
C PRO A 334 14.84 12.20 6.88
N MET A 335 14.50 12.05 5.60
CA MET A 335 14.36 13.19 4.69
C MET A 335 13.33 14.16 5.28
N THR A 336 13.71 15.43 5.33
CA THR A 336 12.87 16.48 5.89
C THR A 336 11.62 16.62 5.03
N PRO A 337 10.43 16.87 5.61
CA PRO A 337 9.22 17.08 4.82
C PRO A 337 9.44 18.11 3.72
N ALA A 338 8.85 17.88 2.55
CA ALA A 338 8.88 18.87 1.48
C ALA A 338 8.32 20.19 2.04
N GLN A 339 9.15 21.25 2.05
CA GLN A 339 8.66 22.57 2.46
C GLN A 339 7.50 22.94 1.54
N ALA A 340 6.31 23.10 2.12
CA ALA A 340 5.15 23.57 1.38
C ALA A 340 5.54 24.87 0.64
N PRO A 341 5.18 25.05 -0.63
CA PRO A 341 5.47 26.30 -1.34
C PRO A 341 4.90 27.46 -0.52
N GLN A 342 5.78 28.35 -0.05
CA GLN A 342 5.43 29.46 0.84
C GLN A 342 4.59 30.56 0.16
N ASP A 343 4.25 30.42 -1.12
CA ASP A 343 3.55 31.44 -1.89
C ASP A 343 2.16 30.97 -2.37
N ALA A 344 1.22 30.87 -1.43
CA ALA A 344 -0.22 30.86 -1.77
C ALA A 344 -1.12 31.52 -0.70
N ALA A 345 -0.61 31.78 0.51
CA ALA A 345 -1.41 32.32 1.61
C ALA A 345 -1.54 33.86 1.61
N THR A 346 -0.85 34.58 0.73
CA THR A 346 -0.82 36.06 0.74
C THR A 346 -1.77 36.73 -0.27
N SER A 347 -2.42 35.98 -1.15
CA SER A 347 -3.26 36.55 -2.23
C SER A 347 -4.77 36.52 -1.96
N LEU A 348 -5.23 35.89 -0.87
CA LEU A 348 -6.66 35.80 -0.53
C LEU A 348 -7.14 36.82 0.53
N LYS A 349 -6.25 37.70 1.03
CA LYS A 349 -6.61 38.78 1.98
C LYS A 349 -6.81 40.17 1.38
N LYS A 350 -6.79 40.33 0.04
CA LYS A 350 -6.92 41.65 -0.62
C LYS A 350 -8.19 41.90 -1.44
N VAL A 351 -9.18 41.00 -1.43
CA VAL A 351 -10.44 41.20 -2.19
C VAL A 351 -11.67 41.39 -1.29
N ALA A 352 -11.51 41.44 0.04
CA ALA A 352 -12.57 41.85 0.96
C ALA A 352 -12.19 43.20 1.60
N GLY A 353 -12.38 44.28 0.85
CA GLY A 353 -12.09 45.63 1.31
C GLY A 353 -12.38 46.69 0.24
N VAL A 354 -13.68 46.93 0.00
CA VAL A 354 -14.39 48.21 -0.25
C VAL A 354 -15.79 47.85 -0.76
#